data_AF-A0A024GLI3-F1
#
_entry.id   AF-A0A024GLI3-F1
#
_cell.length_a   1.000
_cell.length_b   1.000
_cell.length_c   1.000
_cell.angle_alpha   90.00
_cell.angle_beta   90.00
_cell.angle_gamma   90.00
#
_symmetry.space_group_name_H-M   'P 1'
#
loop_
_entity.id
_entity.type
_entity.pdbx_description
1 polymer ?
#
loop_
_entity_poly.entity_id
_entity_poly.type
_entity_poly.pdbx_seq_one_letter_code
_entity_poly.pdbx_strand_id
1 'polypeptide(L)'
;MILSWSLVEIPRYIFYALHLFQAVPRLLFYVRYHLFLVLYPTGVLGETLCMVNALPYLTKGYAIQLPNAHNVAISMHSIVILIIMAYIPGLFVMYCHMLSQRNRAYANRNSKLN
;
A
#
# COMPACT_ATOMS: atom_id res chain seq x y z
N MET A 1 9.54 0.44 4.58
CA MET A 1 8.40 1.32 4.23
C MET A 1 8.83 2.50 3.35
N ILE A 2 9.59 3.50 3.85
CA ILE A 2 9.94 4.74 3.10
C ILE A 2 10.60 4.44 1.74
N LEU A 3 11.68 3.65 1.71
CA LEU A 3 12.34 3.29 0.45
C LEU A 3 11.40 2.59 -0.54
N SER A 4 10.50 1.73 -0.04
CA SER A 4 9.51 1.03 -0.86
C SER A 4 8.56 2.02 -1.53
N TRP A 5 8.05 2.99 -0.78
CA TRP A 5 7.16 4.01 -1.32
C TRP A 5 7.88 5.01 -2.21
N SER A 6 9.12 5.39 -1.90
CA SER A 6 9.90 6.28 -2.77
C SER A 6 10.25 5.62 -4.11
N LEU A 7 10.62 4.34 -4.11
CA LEU A 7 10.99 3.62 -5.33
C LEU A 7 9.81 3.44 -6.31
N VAL A 8 8.56 3.39 -5.81
CA VAL A 8 7.38 3.27 -6.70
C VAL A 8 7.13 4.54 -7.51
N GLU A 9 7.55 5.69 -6.97
CA GLU A 9 7.28 6.99 -7.59
C GLU A 9 8.21 7.30 -8.76
N ILE A 10 9.46 6.84 -8.71
CA ILE A 10 10.47 7.08 -9.75
C ILE A 10 9.98 6.63 -11.14
N PRO A 11 9.61 5.36 -11.38
CA PRO A 11 9.12 4.95 -12.69
C PRO A 11 7.74 5.53 -13.01
N ARG A 12 6.94 5.91 -12.00
CA ARG A 12 5.65 6.59 -12.22
C ARG A 12 5.86 7.95 -12.90
N TYR A 13 6.78 8.76 -12.36
CA TYR A 13 7.05 10.09 -12.89
C TYR A 13 7.76 10.05 -14.23
N ILE A 14 8.73 9.14 -14.40
CA ILE A 14 9.39 8.94 -15.70
C ILE A 14 8.34 8.54 -16.76
N PHE A 15 7.38 7.68 -16.41
CA PHE A 15 6.30 7.28 -17.33
C PHE A 15 5.44 8.47 -17.74
N TYR A 16 5.07 9.36 -16.82
CA TYR A 16 4.29 10.55 -17.14
C TYR A 16 5.07 11.55 -18.00
N ALA A 17 6.36 11.75 -17.72
CA ALA A 17 7.21 12.60 -18.54
C ALA A 17 7.30 12.07 -19.98
N LEU A 18 7.60 10.79 -20.18
CA LEU A 18 7.71 10.20 -21.53
C LEU A 18 6.37 10.05 -22.25
N HIS A 19 5.27 9.91 -21.50
CA HIS A 19 3.93 9.91 -22.09
C HIS A 19 3.61 11.26 -22.75
N LEU A 20 4.12 12.38 -22.22
CA LEU A 20 3.98 13.69 -22.85
C LEU A 20 4.68 13.75 -24.22
N PHE A 21 5.84 13.09 -24.34
CA PHE A 21 6.60 13.00 -25.58
C PHE A 21 6.11 11.89 -26.54
N GLN A 22 4.98 11.23 -26.23
CA GLN A 22 4.37 10.13 -27.03
C GLN A 22 5.29 8.92 -27.31
N ALA A 23 6.49 8.88 -26.74
CA ALA A 23 7.48 7.83 -26.97
C ALA A 23 7.74 7.08 -25.66
N VAL A 24 6.82 6.17 -25.28
CA VAL A 24 6.96 5.35 -24.07
C VAL A 24 7.70 4.04 -24.38
N PRO A 25 8.93 3.85 -23.87
CA PRO A 25 9.68 2.62 -24.09
C PRO A 25 8.96 1.41 -23.48
N ARG A 26 9.09 0.25 -24.15
CA ARG A 26 8.48 -1.01 -23.69
C ARG A 26 9.02 -1.46 -22.33
N LEU A 27 10.30 -1.21 -22.07
CA LEU A 27 10.96 -1.50 -20.78
C LEU A 27 10.34 -0.72 -19.62
N LEU A 28 10.07 0.57 -19.80
CA LEU A 28 9.52 1.41 -18.74
C LEU A 28 8.08 0.99 -18.38
N PHE A 29 7.29 0.61 -19.38
CA PHE A 29 5.97 0.01 -19.17
C PHE A 29 6.10 -1.28 -18.34
N TYR A 30 7.02 -2.19 -18.72
CA TYR A 30 7.24 -3.44 -17.99
C TYR A 30 7.60 -3.19 -16.51
N VAL A 31 8.57 -2.30 -16.25
CA VAL A 31 9.01 -1.95 -14.90
C VAL A 31 7.85 -1.40 -14.08
N ARG A 32 7.08 -0.44 -14.62
CA ARG A 32 5.91 0.13 -13.92
C ARG A 32 4.94 -0.94 -13.43
N TYR A 33 4.66 -1.95 -14.26
CA TYR A 33 3.66 -2.98 -13.97
C TYR A 33 4.21 -4.23 -13.28
N HIS A 34 5.53 -4.37 -13.06
CA HIS A 34 6.11 -5.47 -12.29
C HIS A 34 6.67 -5.02 -10.95
N LEU A 35 7.15 -3.78 -10.86
CA LEU A 35 7.71 -3.22 -9.64
C LEU A 35 6.69 -3.21 -8.49
N PHE A 36 5.41 -2.96 -8.78
CA PHE A 36 4.37 -2.96 -7.75
C PHE A 36 4.26 -4.32 -7.05
N LEU A 37 4.57 -5.42 -7.73
CA LEU A 37 4.40 -6.77 -7.19
C LEU A 37 5.41 -7.08 -6.06
N VAL A 38 6.60 -6.48 -6.15
CA VAL A 38 7.67 -6.63 -5.15
C VAL A 38 7.57 -5.55 -4.07
N LEU A 39 7.29 -4.31 -4.46
CA LEU A 39 7.24 -3.18 -3.51
C LEU A 39 6.01 -3.20 -2.61
N TYR A 40 4.93 -3.85 -3.05
CA TYR A 40 3.71 -3.96 -2.26
C TYR A 40 3.93 -4.77 -0.96
N PRO A 41 4.41 -6.03 -1.01
CA PRO A 41 4.67 -6.78 0.23
C PRO A 41 5.74 -6.11 1.10
N THR A 42 6.79 -5.50 0.54
CA THR A 42 7.84 -4.85 1.34
C THR A 42 7.37 -3.55 2.01
N GLY A 43 6.44 -2.82 1.39
CA GLY A 43 5.81 -1.64 1.98
C GLY A 43 4.92 -2.02 3.15
N VAL A 44 3.97 -2.91 2.87
CA VAL A 44 2.95 -3.44 3.78
C VAL A 44 3.58 -4.08 5.01
N LEU A 45 4.56 -4.98 4.82
CA LEU A 45 5.28 -5.61 5.93
C LEU A 45 5.94 -4.55 6.83
N GLY A 46 6.51 -3.50 6.24
CA GLY A 46 7.11 -2.41 7.02
C GLY A 46 6.10 -1.68 7.90
N GLU A 47 4.89 -1.40 7.39
CA GLU A 47 3.83 -0.75 8.17
C GLU A 47 3.34 -1.66 9.30
N THR A 48 3.09 -2.94 9.00
CA THR A 48 2.61 -3.89 10.00
C THR A 48 3.66 -4.15 11.08
N LEU A 49 4.94 -4.24 10.72
CA LEU A 49 6.03 -4.43 11.69
C LEU A 49 6.17 -3.22 12.61
N CYS A 50 6.03 -2.00 12.09
CA CYS A 50 6.03 -0.80 12.91
C CYS A 50 4.86 -0.78 13.90
N MET A 51 3.65 -1.14 13.46
CA MET A 51 2.48 -1.23 14.33
C MET A 51 2.67 -2.29 15.43
N VAL A 52 3.13 -3.49 15.07
CA VAL A 52 3.37 -4.59 16.03
C VAL A 52 4.46 -4.22 17.03
N ASN A 53 5.54 -3.57 16.60
CA ASN A 53 6.58 -3.09 17.54
C ASN A 53 6.08 -1.96 18.45
N ALA A 54 5.09 -1.18 18.03
CA ALA A 54 4.51 -0.13 18.85
C ALA A 54 3.54 -0.66 19.93
N LEU A 55 2.88 -1.81 19.70
CA LEU A 55 1.91 -2.43 20.63
C LEU A 55 2.37 -2.49 22.11
N PRO A 56 3.59 -2.93 22.46
CA PRO A 56 4.03 -3.01 23.85
C PRO A 56 4.24 -1.63 24.53
N TYR A 57 4.42 -0.56 23.74
CA TYR A 57 4.57 0.80 24.25
C TYR A 57 3.20 1.48 24.47
N LEU A 58 2.19 1.08 23.69
CA LEU A 58 0.83 1.63 23.74
C LEU A 58 0.05 1.21 25.01
N THR A 59 0.46 0.14 25.68
CA THR A 59 -0.17 -0.35 26.91
C THR A 59 0.15 0.49 28.15
N LYS A 60 1.16 1.38 28.11
CA LYS A 60 1.71 2.02 29.33
C LYS A 60 1.23 3.44 29.65
N GLY A 61 0.46 4.13 28.80
CA GLY A 61 0.14 5.53 29.13
C GLY A 61 -0.85 6.33 28.29
N TYR A 62 -1.55 5.73 27.31
CA TYR A 62 -2.42 6.49 26.38
C TYR A 62 -3.88 6.02 26.39
N ALA A 63 -4.41 5.64 27.56
CA ALA A 63 -5.83 5.39 27.74
C ALA A 63 -6.48 6.61 28.38
N ILE A 64 -7.37 7.29 27.65
CA ILE A 64 -8.27 8.28 28.24
C ILE A 64 -9.27 7.49 29.10
N GLN A 65 -9.07 7.50 30.42
CA GLN A 65 -9.96 6.83 31.36
C GLN A 65 -11.25 7.65 31.50
N LEU A 66 -12.38 7.09 31.06
CA LEU A 66 -13.69 7.66 31.35
C LEU A 66 -14.26 7.01 32.63
N PRO A 67 -14.96 7.76 33.50
CA PRO A 67 -15.41 7.29 34.82
C PRO A 67 -16.64 6.36 34.80
N ASN A 68 -17.02 5.78 33.65
CA ASN A 68 -18.28 5.05 33.50
C ASN A 68 -18.10 3.52 33.50
N ALA A 69 -19.05 2.79 34.11
CA ALA A 69 -19.00 1.33 34.31
C ALA A 69 -18.99 0.50 33.01
N HIS A 70 -19.50 1.06 31.91
CA HIS A 70 -19.29 0.54 30.55
C HIS A 70 -17.96 1.05 29.99
N ASN A 71 -16.86 0.60 30.59
CA ASN A 71 -15.50 1.09 30.38
C ASN A 71 -14.92 0.68 29.01
N VAL A 72 -15.53 1.16 27.92
CA VAL A 72 -14.85 1.29 26.62
C VAL A 72 -13.93 2.49 26.73
N ALA A 73 -12.95 2.46 27.65
CA ALA A 73 -11.77 3.27 27.48
C ALA A 73 -11.18 2.82 26.15
N ILE A 74 -11.28 3.67 25.12
CA ILE A 74 -10.71 3.38 23.80
C ILE A 74 -9.19 3.37 24.00
N SER A 75 -8.68 2.21 24.40
CA SER A 75 -7.25 1.99 24.55
C SER A 75 -6.67 2.04 23.14
N MET A 76 -5.61 2.84 22.98
CA MET A 76 -4.89 2.91 21.71
C MET A 76 -4.44 1.51 21.25
N HIS A 77 -4.22 0.58 22.18
CA HIS A 77 -3.97 -0.83 21.89
C HIS A 77 -5.11 -1.50 21.09
N SER A 78 -6.36 -1.32 21.52
CA SER A 78 -7.54 -1.89 20.86
C SER A 78 -7.77 -1.28 19.47
N ILE A 79 -7.49 0.02 19.31
CA ILE A 79 -7.56 0.69 18.00
C ILE A 79 -6.54 0.09 17.03
N VAL A 80 -5.28 -0.06 17.45
CA VAL A 80 -4.24 -0.58 16.55
C VAL A 80 -4.53 -2.03 16.13
N ILE A 81 -5.03 -2.88 17.04
CA ILE A 81 -5.46 -4.24 16.68
C ILE A 81 -6.59 -4.22 15.66
N LEU A 82 -7.59 -3.35 15.83
CA LEU A 82 -8.69 -3.20 14.87
C LEU A 82 -8.18 -2.73 13.51
N ILE A 83 -7.23 -1.80 13.47
CA ILE A 83 -6.58 -1.34 12.23
C ILE A 83 -5.87 -2.51 11.55
N ILE A 84 -5.06 -3.30 12.28
CA ILE A 84 -4.37 -4.47 11.73
C ILE A 84 -5.37 -5.49 11.15
N MET A 85 -6.48 -5.75 11.85
CA MET A 85 -7.52 -6.65 11.34
C MET A 85 -8.19 -6.12 10.07
N ALA A 86 -8.52 -4.83 10.01
CA ALA A 86 -9.09 -4.18 8.82
C ALA A 86 -8.10 -4.11 7.65
N TYR A 87 -6.79 -4.13 7.95
CA TYR A 87 -5.74 -4.05 6.94
C TYR A 87 -5.69 -5.32 6.07
N ILE A 88 -5.87 -6.51 6.64
CA ILE A 88 -5.84 -7.80 5.91
C ILE A 88 -6.80 -7.83 4.70
N PRO A 89 -8.12 -7.56 4.85
CA PRO A 89 -9.03 -7.55 3.70
C PRO A 89 -8.76 -6.39 2.75
N GLY A 90 -8.36 -5.22 3.27
CA GLY A 90 -8.04 -4.04 2.45
C GLY A 90 -6.89 -4.31 1.47
N LEU A 91 -5.86 -5.01 1.93
CA LEU A 91 -4.71 -5.38 1.11
C LEU A 91 -5.09 -6.31 -0.05
N PHE A 92 -5.92 -7.32 0.24
CA PHE A 92 -6.35 -8.28 -0.77
C PHE A 92 -7.13 -7.59 -1.89
N VAL A 93 -8.11 -6.75 -1.53
CA VAL A 93 -8.95 -6.02 -2.49
C VAL A 93 -8.09 -5.10 -3.36
N MET A 94 -7.19 -4.33 -2.76
CA MET A 94 -6.32 -3.41 -3.48
C MET A 94 -5.35 -4.16 -4.43
N TYR A 95 -4.78 -5.28 -3.99
CA TYR A 95 -3.90 -6.10 -4.80
C TYR A 95 -4.62 -6.69 -6.04
N CYS A 96 -5.82 -7.25 -5.84
CA CYS A 96 -6.66 -7.72 -6.94
C CYS A 96 -7.00 -6.59 -7.93
N HIS A 97 -7.30 -5.39 -7.42
CA HIS A 97 -7.58 -4.24 -8.27
C HIS A 97 -6.37 -3.83 -9.13
N MET A 98 -5.16 -3.82 -8.56
CA MET A 98 -3.94 -3.52 -9.32
C MET A 98 -3.63 -4.57 -10.39
N LEU A 99 -3.88 -5.85 -10.12
CA LEU A 99 -3.76 -6.92 -11.12
C LEU A 99 -4.75 -6.74 -12.28
N SER A 100 -6.00 -6.36 -11.98
CA SER A 100 -6.99 -6.02 -13.01
C SER A 100 -6.54 -4.85 -13.87
N GLN A 101 -6.02 -3.78 -13.25
CA GLN A 101 -5.47 -2.63 -13.96
C GLN A 101 -4.29 -3.01 -14.87
N ARG A 102 -3.41 -3.91 -14.41
CA ARG A 102 -2.31 -4.46 -15.22
C ARG A 102 -2.87 -5.12 -16.47
N ASN A 103 -3.79 -6.05 -16.33
CA ASN A 103 -4.34 -6.80 -17.46
C ASN A 103 -5.02 -5.86 -18.48
N ARG A 104 -5.75 -4.85 -18.00
CA ARG A 104 -6.36 -3.83 -18.87
C ARG A 104 -5.33 -2.97 -19.61
N ALA A 105 -4.22 -2.62 -18.96
CA ALA A 105 -3.15 -1.86 -19.58
C ALA A 105 -2.45 -2.65 -20.71
N TYR A 106 -2.23 -3.95 -20.52
CA TYR A 106 -1.68 -4.82 -21.57
C TYR A 106 -2.66 -5.01 -22.73
N ALA A 107 -3.96 -5.19 -22.44
CA ALA A 107 -5.00 -5.29 -23.48
C ALA A 107 -5.04 -4.05 -24.39
N ASN A 108 -5.04 -2.85 -23.80
CA ASN A 108 -5.03 -1.58 -24.55
C ASN A 108 -3.74 -1.36 -25.36
N ARG A 109 -2.62 -1.94 -24.94
CA ARG A 109 -1.36 -1.85 -25.68
C ARG A 109 -1.36 -2.80 -26.88
N ASN A 110 -1.88 -4.01 -26.71
CA ASN A 110 -1.99 -4.99 -27.79
C ASN A 110 -2.96 -4.53 -28.88
N SER A 111 -4.06 -3.84 -28.53
CA SER A 111 -5.00 -3.29 -29.51
C SER A 111 -4.44 -2.14 -30.36
N LYS A 112 -3.33 -1.49 -29.94
CA LYS A 112 -2.64 -0.45 -30.73
C LYS A 112 -1.54 -1.01 -31.63
N LEU A 113 -1.18 -2.29 -31.45
CA LEU A 113 -0.13 -2.98 -32.18
C LEU A 113 -0.67 -3.80 -33.37
N ASN A 114 -1.97 -4.13 -33.34
CA ASN A 114 -2.75 -4.60 -34.50
C ASN A 114 -3.36 -3.42 -35.22
#